data_AF-A0A0K3CHA5-F1
#
_entry.id   AF-A0A0K3CHA5-F1
#
_cell.length_a   1.000
_cell.length_b   1.000
_cell.length_c   1.000
_cell.angle_alpha   90.00
_cell.angle_beta   90.00
_cell.angle_gamma   90.00
#
_symmetry.space_group_name_H-M   'P 1'
#
loop_
_entity.id
_entity.type
_entity.pdbx_description
1 polymer ?
#
loop_
_entity_poly.entity_id
_entity_poly.type
_entity_poly.pdbx_seq_one_letter_code
_entity_poly.pdbx_strand_id
1 'polypeptide(L)'
;MSRARSHDSHPPRHLSRPPSSPQPASAPPATSRACERHWTLNSMSSDLSSLSGESSGDESEGQSPRAGFRVFGRRAKIEWTAETESAAMRDLVERRELIFQHQRELNNARLQANSEKLAKEHLAQFSTRNNTPASNLNLYKRFCKLVDVPPYPITFALLSLAMFARCSTKNGHFATFKLDLQHIMQATASPWEGEAMYEALVGKDPNGTALKEFMDERRKVQLKPEVGLTFPASFRRKAPPATFSREDSPRDGSESDSEQEDIKSEPRERIVQTPTPGLPQPRDSFDSPQAALAQVVKALVPVYGISARIEASDESSADISCNRHHQHYRTKPGGRCDFRIHLELDECLSRWIVDDELSHYEHNHNPDPRIVKDPTWRPTIRMQLARDALGMEESSEASETETSGDEENQVKQSPLPKKRVKAVPPTPTARRSSSGITRPLATPTSLFDSFASRPVSFPQLTPLTPTPSLSPSAYPAGPSRPFNALPPPLPVFTLPTPRQSAPRHVSQPHTADVISPVDLVASFLAATHPSRMHLAPALVDAGFGTVEALAFFGCSLAPQAQEAVFAEVQRRLMLGMKV
;
A
#
# COMPACT_ATOMS: atom_id res chain seq x y z
N MET A 1 50.57 -52.22 27.94
CA MET A 1 49.53 -52.80 28.82
C MET A 1 48.33 -51.88 28.72
N SER A 2 47.12 -52.24 28.30
CA SER A 2 46.54 -53.50 27.85
C SER A 2 45.35 -53.21 26.89
N ARG A 3 45.09 -54.18 26.00
CA ARG A 3 43.97 -54.31 25.05
C ARG A 3 42.58 -54.39 25.72
N ALA A 4 41.52 -54.04 24.97
CA ALA A 4 40.40 -54.92 24.52
C ALA A 4 39.28 -54.05 23.87
N ARG A 5 38.82 -54.19 22.62
CA ARG A 5 38.11 -55.23 21.83
C ARG A 5 36.57 -55.35 22.03
N SER A 6 35.87 -55.10 20.91
CA SER A 6 34.68 -55.78 20.30
C SER A 6 33.29 -55.71 20.95
N HIS A 7 32.25 -55.33 20.17
CA HIS A 7 31.32 -56.29 19.53
C HIS A 7 30.28 -55.62 18.58
N ASP A 8 30.16 -56.21 17.38
CA ASP A 8 29.07 -56.08 16.40
C ASP A 8 27.74 -56.65 16.91
N SER A 9 26.61 -56.13 16.40
CA SER A 9 25.32 -56.86 16.34
C SER A 9 24.37 -56.26 15.28
N HIS A 10 24.17 -56.99 14.18
CA HIS A 10 23.07 -56.84 13.22
C HIS A 10 21.81 -57.59 13.69
N PRO A 11 20.61 -57.18 13.26
CA PRO A 11 19.45 -58.07 13.18
C PRO A 11 18.84 -58.18 11.75
N PRO A 12 17.94 -59.16 11.52
CA PRO A 12 18.01 -60.05 10.34
C PRO A 12 16.98 -59.79 9.22
N ARG A 13 17.29 -60.37 8.06
CA ARG A 13 16.40 -60.58 6.91
C ARG A 13 15.44 -61.74 7.15
N HIS A 14 14.16 -61.57 6.81
CA HIS A 14 13.20 -62.66 6.63
C HIS A 14 12.70 -62.72 5.17
N LEU A 15 12.59 -63.94 4.65
CA LEU A 15 12.19 -64.33 3.30
C LEU A 15 10.76 -64.93 3.27
N SER A 16 10.13 -64.85 2.09
CA SER A 16 9.01 -65.68 1.55
C SER A 16 7.57 -65.26 1.99
N ARG A 17 6.51 -65.23 1.17
CA ARG A 17 6.06 -65.99 -0.03
C ARG A 17 4.79 -65.30 -0.65
N PRO A 18 4.42 -65.48 -1.95
CA PRO A 18 3.25 -64.86 -2.63
C PRO A 18 1.97 -65.73 -2.54
N PRO A 19 0.72 -65.25 -2.82
CA PRO A 19 0.11 -65.09 -4.19
C PRO A 19 -0.91 -63.89 -4.25
N SER A 20 -1.58 -63.44 -5.32
CA SER A 20 -2.45 -64.10 -6.30
C SER A 20 -2.89 -63.05 -7.35
N SER A 21 -3.09 -63.45 -8.61
CA SER A 21 -3.58 -62.60 -9.71
C SER A 21 -5.11 -62.38 -9.67
N PRO A 22 -5.60 -61.23 -10.16
CA PRO A 22 -6.92 -61.18 -10.80
C PRO A 22 -6.89 -60.61 -12.23
N GLN A 23 -7.90 -61.05 -13.00
CA GLN A 23 -8.18 -60.82 -14.42
C GLN A 23 -8.46 -59.35 -14.81
N PRO A 24 -8.35 -58.98 -16.10
CA PRO A 24 -8.61 -57.63 -16.57
C PRO A 24 -10.10 -57.41 -16.90
N ALA A 25 -10.65 -56.26 -16.50
CA ALA A 25 -11.96 -55.77 -16.93
C ALA A 25 -11.80 -54.45 -17.72
N SER A 26 -12.20 -54.52 -18.99
CA SER A 26 -12.89 -53.52 -19.82
C SER A 26 -12.73 -52.01 -19.54
N ALA A 27 -12.20 -51.32 -20.54
CA ALA A 27 -12.13 -49.86 -20.67
C ALA A 27 -13.48 -49.19 -21.03
N PRO A 28 -13.65 -47.90 -20.68
CA PRO A 28 -14.45 -46.96 -21.46
C PRO A 28 -13.67 -45.66 -21.82
N PRO A 29 -14.21 -44.83 -22.74
CA PRO A 29 -13.41 -44.01 -23.64
C PRO A 29 -13.09 -42.60 -23.13
N ALA A 30 -12.06 -42.04 -23.75
CA ALA A 30 -11.55 -40.69 -23.58
C ALA A 30 -12.52 -39.60 -24.06
N THR A 31 -12.55 -38.48 -23.32
CA THR A 31 -12.90 -37.17 -23.88
C THR A 31 -11.89 -36.13 -23.41
N SER A 32 -11.07 -35.70 -24.36
CA SER A 32 -10.14 -34.57 -24.30
C SER A 32 -10.89 -33.24 -24.36
N ARG A 33 -10.43 -32.23 -23.61
CA ARG A 33 -10.52 -30.82 -24.03
C ARG A 33 -9.38 -30.01 -23.40
N ALA A 34 -8.33 -29.82 -24.18
CA ALA A 34 -7.31 -28.81 -23.96
C ALA A 34 -7.83 -27.46 -24.49
N CYS A 35 -7.53 -26.39 -23.76
CA CYS A 35 -7.83 -25.02 -24.16
C CYS A 35 -6.49 -24.28 -24.29
N GLU A 36 -5.87 -24.36 -25.46
CA GLU A 36 -4.73 -23.54 -25.85
C GLU A 36 -5.26 -22.26 -26.53
N ARG A 37 -4.91 -21.09 -26.03
CA ARG A 37 -5.13 -19.80 -26.71
C ARG A 37 -3.79 -19.27 -27.21
N HIS A 38 -3.56 -19.41 -28.50
CA HIS A 38 -2.58 -18.67 -29.28
C HIS A 38 -3.13 -17.26 -29.55
N TRP A 39 -2.36 -16.21 -29.25
CA TRP A 39 -2.64 -14.85 -29.72
C TRP A 39 -1.81 -14.56 -30.97
N THR A 40 -2.45 -14.47 -32.12
CA THR A 40 -1.87 -13.90 -33.33
C THR A 40 -2.25 -12.43 -33.44
N LEU A 41 -1.23 -11.57 -33.52
CA LEU A 41 -1.33 -10.16 -33.92
C LEU A 41 -1.88 -10.06 -35.34
N ASN A 42 -2.95 -9.30 -35.54
CA ASN A 42 -3.26 -8.73 -36.85
C ASN A 42 -3.69 -7.28 -36.70
N SER A 43 -2.89 -6.43 -37.36
CA SER A 43 -3.12 -5.02 -37.66
C SER A 43 -4.28 -4.89 -38.63
N MET A 44 -5.27 -4.03 -38.36
CA MET A 44 -6.04 -3.34 -39.40
C MET A 44 -6.53 -1.97 -38.93
N SER A 45 -6.33 -1.02 -39.84
CA SER A 45 -6.69 0.39 -39.81
C SER A 45 -8.17 0.60 -40.16
N SER A 46 -8.73 1.67 -39.59
CA SER A 46 -9.81 2.56 -40.04
C SER A 46 -10.89 2.04 -41.01
N ASP A 47 -12.17 2.15 -40.61
CA ASP A 47 -13.12 2.99 -41.36
C ASP A 47 -14.35 3.37 -40.54
N LEU A 48 -14.74 4.64 -40.68
CA LEU A 48 -15.92 5.30 -40.12
C LEU A 48 -17.15 4.99 -40.99
N SER A 49 -18.34 4.85 -40.39
CA SER A 49 -19.55 5.61 -40.75
C SER A 49 -20.80 5.17 -39.97
N SER A 50 -21.47 6.19 -39.43
CA SER A 50 -22.93 6.38 -39.32
C SER A 50 -23.80 5.27 -38.74
N LEU A 51 -24.49 5.58 -37.64
CA LEU A 51 -25.96 5.63 -37.60
C LEU A 51 -26.42 6.43 -36.37
N SER A 52 -27.17 7.49 -36.66
CA SER A 52 -27.87 8.38 -35.74
C SER A 52 -29.10 7.69 -35.13
N GLY A 53 -29.27 7.81 -33.82
CA GLY A 53 -30.50 7.45 -33.11
C GLY A 53 -30.73 8.44 -31.97
N GLU A 54 -31.56 9.44 -32.24
CA GLU A 54 -32.05 10.41 -31.26
C GLU A 54 -32.98 9.69 -30.27
N SER A 55 -32.67 9.75 -28.98
CA SER A 55 -33.59 9.38 -27.90
C SER A 55 -33.46 10.39 -26.77
N SER A 56 -34.40 11.32 -26.75
CA SER A 56 -34.61 12.30 -25.68
C SER A 56 -35.06 11.58 -24.40
N GLY A 57 -34.15 11.45 -23.44
CA GLY A 57 -34.41 10.94 -22.10
C GLY A 57 -33.89 11.93 -21.07
N ASP A 58 -34.84 12.48 -20.32
CA ASP A 58 -34.75 13.37 -19.16
C ASP A 58 -33.50 13.13 -18.26
N GLU A 59 -32.48 13.99 -18.38
CA GLU A 59 -31.31 13.99 -17.51
C GLU A 59 -31.62 14.72 -16.21
N SER A 60 -32.09 13.97 -15.22
CA SER A 60 -31.99 14.39 -13.83
C SER A 60 -30.51 14.39 -13.45
N GLU A 61 -29.93 15.58 -13.29
CA GLU A 61 -28.58 15.82 -12.77
C GLU A 61 -28.44 15.24 -11.34
N GLY A 62 -28.30 13.92 -11.25
CA GLY A 62 -27.81 13.24 -10.08
C GLY A 62 -26.36 13.63 -9.90
N GLN A 63 -26.06 14.32 -8.80
CA GLN A 63 -24.68 14.49 -8.32
C GLN A 63 -24.06 13.11 -8.17
N SER A 64 -23.33 12.69 -9.20
CA SER A 64 -22.59 11.44 -9.22
C SER A 64 -21.67 11.45 -7.99
N PRO A 65 -21.77 10.46 -7.10
CA PRO A 65 -20.91 10.39 -5.94
C PRO A 65 -19.49 10.44 -6.45
N ARG A 66 -18.67 11.35 -5.90
CA ARG A 66 -17.26 11.50 -6.26
C ARG A 66 -16.53 10.19 -5.96
N ALA A 67 -16.60 9.23 -6.87
CA ALA A 67 -15.87 7.98 -6.80
C ALA A 67 -14.39 8.36 -6.68
N GLY A 68 -13.78 7.98 -5.57
CA GLY A 68 -12.39 8.26 -5.30
C GLY A 68 -11.52 7.41 -6.20
N PHE A 69 -11.41 7.73 -7.49
CA PHE A 69 -10.59 6.98 -8.43
C PHE A 69 -9.17 6.77 -7.88
N ARG A 70 -8.83 5.51 -7.60
CA ARG A 70 -7.50 5.09 -7.14
C ARG A 70 -6.62 4.84 -8.36
N VAL A 71 -5.45 5.46 -8.33
CA VAL A 71 -4.40 5.26 -9.32
C VAL A 71 -3.84 3.84 -9.16
N PHE A 72 -3.83 3.04 -10.24
CA PHE A 72 -3.29 1.66 -10.28
C PHE A 72 -3.92 0.67 -9.29
N GLY A 73 -5.25 0.59 -9.23
CA GLY A 73 -5.92 -0.52 -8.52
C GLY A 73 -5.44 -1.89 -9.02
N ARG A 74 -5.43 -2.94 -8.17
CA ARG A 74 -4.84 -4.27 -8.47
C ARG A 74 -5.31 -4.94 -9.76
N ARG A 75 -6.44 -4.49 -10.33
CA ARG A 75 -7.01 -4.98 -11.59
C ARG A 75 -7.47 -3.88 -12.55
N ALA A 76 -7.18 -2.62 -12.21
CA ALA A 76 -7.51 -1.52 -13.10
C ALA A 76 -6.73 -1.69 -14.40
N LYS A 77 -7.45 -1.72 -15.53
CA LYS A 77 -6.80 -1.61 -16.83
C LYS A 77 -6.08 -0.26 -16.87
N ILE A 78 -4.81 -0.27 -17.20
CA ILE A 78 -4.06 0.99 -17.32
C ILE A 78 -4.58 1.74 -18.53
N GLU A 79 -5.09 2.94 -18.27
CA GLU A 79 -5.46 3.90 -19.28
C GLU A 79 -4.25 4.75 -19.69
N TRP A 80 -4.15 5.03 -20.98
CA TRP A 80 -3.09 5.83 -21.59
C TRP A 80 -3.71 7.04 -22.30
N THR A 81 -4.66 7.70 -21.63
CA THR A 81 -5.55 8.74 -22.19
C THR A 81 -5.16 10.15 -21.77
N ALA A 82 -4.13 10.32 -20.93
CA ALA A 82 -3.63 11.62 -20.54
C ALA A 82 -3.24 12.47 -21.77
N GLU A 83 -3.85 13.64 -21.91
CA GLU A 83 -3.44 14.58 -22.96
C GLU A 83 -2.04 15.13 -22.68
N THR A 84 -1.20 15.29 -23.72
CA THR A 84 0.09 15.96 -23.57
C THR A 84 0.56 16.64 -24.86
N GLU A 85 1.15 17.81 -24.70
CA GLU A 85 1.87 18.54 -25.75
C GLU A 85 3.34 18.08 -25.89
N SER A 86 3.89 17.39 -24.87
CA SER A 86 5.28 16.87 -24.92
C SER A 86 5.43 15.83 -26.02
N ALA A 87 6.20 16.16 -27.06
CA ALA A 87 6.53 15.22 -28.13
C ALA A 87 7.32 14.02 -27.59
N ALA A 88 8.22 14.24 -26.64
CA ALA A 88 9.00 13.16 -26.01
C ALA A 88 8.11 12.19 -25.21
N MET A 89 7.11 12.69 -24.47
CA MET A 89 6.17 11.83 -23.75
C MET A 89 5.29 11.03 -24.71
N ARG A 90 4.80 11.64 -25.80
CA ARG A 90 4.03 10.93 -26.83
C ARG A 90 4.84 9.79 -27.47
N ASP A 91 6.10 10.04 -27.81
CA ASP A 91 7.00 9.01 -28.37
C ASP A 91 7.20 7.85 -27.39
N LEU A 92 7.40 8.12 -26.09
CA LEU A 92 7.49 7.07 -25.08
C LEU A 92 6.20 6.25 -24.96
N VAL A 93 5.03 6.91 -24.93
CA VAL A 93 3.73 6.23 -24.83
C VAL A 93 3.48 5.37 -26.06
N GLU A 94 3.83 5.83 -27.26
CA GLU A 94 3.74 5.06 -28.50
C GLU A 94 4.65 3.82 -28.46
N ARG A 95 5.86 3.97 -27.94
CA ARG A 95 6.87 2.89 -27.84
C ARG A 95 6.79 2.06 -26.55
N ARG A 96 5.76 2.25 -25.72
CA ARG A 96 5.67 1.65 -24.38
C ARG A 96 5.85 0.13 -24.35
N GLU A 97 5.30 -0.59 -25.33
CA GLU A 97 5.40 -2.06 -25.37
C GLU A 97 6.85 -2.53 -25.61
N LEU A 98 7.61 -1.81 -26.43
CA LEU A 98 9.04 -2.08 -26.62
C LEU A 98 9.82 -1.82 -25.33
N ILE A 99 9.49 -0.74 -24.61
CA ILE A 99 10.08 -0.40 -23.31
C ILE A 99 9.76 -1.49 -22.28
N PHE A 100 8.51 -1.96 -22.23
CA PHE A 100 8.10 -3.06 -21.34
C PHE A 100 8.77 -4.38 -21.68
N GLN A 101 8.93 -4.68 -22.97
CA GLN A 101 9.69 -5.85 -23.42
C GLN A 101 11.14 -5.79 -22.93
N HIS A 102 11.83 -4.66 -23.13
CA HIS A 102 13.19 -4.47 -22.61
C HIS A 102 13.26 -4.61 -21.09
N GLN A 103 12.25 -4.11 -20.36
CA GLN A 103 12.18 -4.28 -18.90
C GLN A 103 11.97 -5.74 -18.50
N ARG A 104 11.14 -6.51 -19.22
CA ARG A 104 10.95 -7.94 -18.96
C ARG A 104 12.23 -8.75 -19.12
N GLU A 105 13.08 -8.37 -20.07
CA GLU A 105 14.39 -9.01 -20.28
C GLU A 105 15.36 -8.78 -19.11
N LEU A 106 15.12 -7.76 -18.28
CA LEU A 106 15.86 -7.47 -17.04
C LEU A 106 15.31 -8.24 -15.81
N ASN A 107 14.55 -9.32 -16.00
CA ASN A 107 13.99 -10.13 -14.90
C ASN A 107 15.01 -11.07 -14.23
N ASN A 108 16.18 -10.55 -13.86
CA ASN A 108 17.21 -11.28 -13.13
C ASN A 108 16.91 -11.27 -11.62
N ALA A 109 16.45 -12.41 -11.08
CA ALA A 109 16.04 -12.52 -9.67
C ALA A 109 17.08 -12.03 -8.66
N ARG A 110 18.38 -12.23 -8.92
CA ARG A 110 19.45 -11.80 -8.02
C ARG A 110 19.57 -10.26 -8.00
N LEU A 111 19.54 -9.63 -9.17
CA LEU A 111 19.62 -8.17 -9.28
C LEU A 111 18.36 -7.50 -8.73
N GLN A 112 17.18 -8.06 -8.99
CA GLN A 112 15.91 -7.61 -8.41
C GLN A 112 15.95 -7.63 -6.87
N ALA A 113 16.41 -8.73 -6.27
CA ALA A 113 16.52 -8.85 -4.82
C ALA A 113 17.53 -7.86 -4.22
N ASN A 114 18.64 -7.60 -4.93
CA ASN A 114 19.63 -6.61 -4.50
C ASN A 114 19.07 -5.17 -4.55
N SER A 115 18.40 -4.80 -5.65
CA SER A 115 17.74 -3.50 -5.75
C SER A 115 16.60 -3.32 -4.74
N GLU A 116 15.83 -4.37 -4.45
CA GLU A 116 14.80 -4.35 -3.40
C GLU A 116 15.42 -4.08 -2.01
N LYS A 117 16.56 -4.72 -1.72
CA LYS A 117 17.30 -4.47 -0.47
C LYS A 117 17.78 -3.03 -0.38
N LEU A 118 18.42 -2.52 -1.43
CA LEU A 118 18.90 -1.12 -1.49
C LEU A 118 17.75 -0.11 -1.37
N ALA A 119 16.61 -0.38 -2.01
CA ALA A 119 15.41 0.45 -1.87
C ALA A 119 14.91 0.48 -0.42
N LYS A 120 14.88 -0.68 0.28
CA LYS A 120 14.49 -0.75 1.69
C LYS A 120 15.46 0.00 2.60
N GLU A 121 16.77 -0.14 2.37
CA GLU A 121 17.80 0.58 3.12
C GLU A 121 17.69 2.09 2.93
N HIS A 122 17.42 2.55 1.70
CA HIS A 122 17.16 3.96 1.41
C HIS A 122 15.87 4.45 2.10
N LEU A 123 14.79 3.67 2.04
CA LEU A 123 13.52 4.01 2.67
C LEU A 123 13.58 4.05 4.19
N ALA A 124 14.46 3.26 4.82
CA ALA A 124 14.66 3.26 6.26
C ALA A 124 15.26 4.58 6.80
N GLN A 125 15.83 5.42 5.92
CA GLN A 125 16.34 6.74 6.29
C GLN A 125 15.22 7.76 6.56
N PHE A 126 14.01 7.49 6.05
CA PHE A 126 12.86 8.32 6.30
C PHE A 126 12.20 7.89 7.62
N SER A 127 11.78 8.87 8.43
CA SER A 127 11.08 8.62 9.69
C SER A 127 9.88 7.69 9.46
N THR A 128 9.62 6.78 10.40
CA THR A 128 8.38 5.98 10.45
C THR A 128 7.11 6.83 10.37
N ARG A 129 7.19 8.12 10.70
CA ARG A 129 6.10 9.10 10.55
C ARG A 129 5.83 9.52 9.11
N ASN A 130 6.80 9.40 8.20
CA ASN A 130 6.65 9.74 6.79
C ASN A 130 6.70 8.49 5.91
N ASN A 131 5.57 7.78 5.82
CA ASN A 131 5.42 6.61 4.97
C ASN A 131 5.21 6.96 3.47
N THR A 132 5.30 8.25 3.10
CA THR A 132 5.01 8.71 1.73
C THR A 132 5.95 8.09 0.69
N PRO A 133 7.28 8.05 0.87
CA PRO A 133 8.18 7.47 -0.13
C PRO A 133 7.97 5.97 -0.34
N ALA A 134 7.75 5.21 0.73
CA ALA A 134 7.46 3.78 0.65
C ALA A 134 6.11 3.51 -0.03
N SER A 135 5.08 4.30 0.30
CA SER A 135 3.78 4.27 -0.38
C SER A 135 3.91 4.56 -1.89
N ASN A 136 4.71 5.56 -2.27
CA ASN A 136 4.97 5.89 -3.67
C ASN A 136 5.73 4.77 -4.41
N LEU A 137 6.69 4.11 -3.76
CA LEU A 137 7.36 2.92 -4.32
C LEU A 137 6.38 1.77 -4.53
N ASN A 138 5.51 1.49 -3.56
CA ASN A 138 4.51 0.44 -3.68
C ASN A 138 3.52 0.73 -4.82
N LEU A 139 3.10 1.99 -4.95
CA LEU A 139 2.26 2.42 -6.07
C LEU A 139 2.93 2.21 -7.44
N TYR A 140 4.24 2.48 -7.53
CA TYR A 140 5.02 2.16 -8.74
C TYR A 140 5.13 0.65 -8.99
N LYS A 141 5.38 -0.16 -7.96
CA LYS A 141 5.41 -1.63 -8.09
C LYS A 141 4.06 -2.18 -8.56
N ARG A 142 2.94 -1.59 -8.12
CA ARG A 142 1.60 -1.92 -8.62
C ARG A 142 1.47 -1.61 -10.11
N PHE A 143 1.93 -0.43 -10.55
CA PHE A 143 2.01 -0.12 -11.98
C PHE A 143 2.80 -1.18 -12.75
N CYS A 144 4.00 -1.54 -12.29
CA CYS A 144 4.83 -2.58 -12.94
C CYS A 144 4.10 -3.92 -13.02
N LYS A 145 3.42 -4.33 -11.95
CA LYS A 145 2.61 -5.55 -11.92
C LYS A 145 1.46 -5.51 -12.93
N LEU A 146 0.77 -4.38 -13.08
CA LEU A 146 -0.33 -4.21 -14.02
C LEU A 146 0.12 -4.26 -15.49
N VAL A 147 1.35 -3.83 -15.80
CA VAL A 147 1.94 -3.93 -17.15
C VAL A 147 2.80 -5.18 -17.36
N ASP A 148 2.83 -6.08 -16.38
CA ASP A 148 3.62 -7.32 -16.37
C ASP A 148 5.11 -7.09 -16.69
N VAL A 149 5.77 -6.26 -15.88
CA VAL A 149 7.22 -6.02 -15.92
C VAL A 149 7.83 -6.08 -14.51
N PRO A 150 9.11 -6.45 -14.37
CA PRO A 150 9.79 -6.37 -13.09
C PRO A 150 9.97 -4.90 -12.64
N PRO A 151 9.97 -4.60 -11.33
CA PRO A 151 10.02 -3.23 -10.82
C PRO A 151 11.40 -2.58 -10.92
N TYR A 152 12.50 -3.35 -10.98
CA TYR A 152 13.85 -2.82 -11.13
C TYR A 152 14.46 -3.24 -12.47
N PRO A 153 15.43 -2.50 -13.02
CA PRO A 153 15.82 -1.15 -12.59
C PRO A 153 14.67 -0.14 -12.82
N ILE A 154 14.62 0.89 -11.99
CA ILE A 154 13.76 2.05 -12.26
C ILE A 154 14.53 2.90 -13.29
N THR A 155 13.89 3.30 -14.37
CA THR A 155 14.49 4.22 -15.37
C THR A 155 13.58 5.41 -15.61
N PHE A 156 14.12 6.49 -16.17
CA PHE A 156 13.31 7.65 -16.55
C PHE A 156 12.17 7.28 -17.51
N ALA A 157 12.41 6.38 -18.47
CA ALA A 157 11.38 5.94 -19.41
C ALA A 157 10.20 5.26 -18.67
N LEU A 158 10.48 4.32 -17.75
CA LEU A 158 9.42 3.68 -16.96
C LEU A 158 8.73 4.63 -15.99
N LEU A 159 9.49 5.52 -15.35
CA LEU A 159 8.93 6.53 -14.46
C LEU A 159 8.03 7.51 -15.22
N SER A 160 8.43 7.93 -16.42
CA SER A 160 7.61 8.73 -17.35
C SER A 160 6.29 8.04 -17.67
N LEU A 161 6.33 6.76 -18.06
CA LEU A 161 5.14 5.97 -18.37
C LEU A 161 4.23 5.79 -17.15
N ALA A 162 4.79 5.49 -15.98
CA ALA A 162 4.02 5.41 -14.73
C ALA A 162 3.35 6.74 -14.39
N MET A 163 4.04 7.86 -14.60
CA MET A 163 3.48 9.19 -14.38
C MET A 163 2.35 9.51 -15.36
N PHE A 164 2.53 9.20 -16.65
CA PHE A 164 1.53 9.42 -17.67
C PHE A 164 0.26 8.59 -17.42
N ALA A 165 0.42 7.31 -17.14
CA ALA A 165 -0.68 6.42 -16.79
C ALA A 165 -1.42 6.90 -15.53
N ARG A 166 -0.69 7.37 -14.52
CA ARG A 166 -1.28 7.96 -13.32
C ARG A 166 -2.11 9.21 -13.63
N CYS A 167 -1.61 10.09 -14.48
CA CYS A 167 -2.31 11.31 -14.90
C CYS A 167 -3.54 11.03 -15.78
N SER A 168 -3.64 9.83 -16.38
CA SER A 168 -4.77 9.46 -17.24
C SER A 168 -6.06 9.31 -16.43
N THR A 169 -5.95 8.87 -15.17
CA THR A 169 -7.11 8.65 -14.29
C THR A 169 -7.44 9.85 -13.40
N LYS A 170 -6.46 10.69 -13.07
CA LYS A 170 -6.66 11.82 -12.17
C LYS A 170 -5.58 12.90 -12.29
N ASN A 171 -6.00 14.16 -12.30
CA ASN A 171 -5.12 15.29 -12.03
C ASN A 171 -4.84 15.38 -10.51
N GLY A 172 -3.59 15.15 -10.06
CA GLY A 172 -3.23 15.04 -8.64
C GLY A 172 -1.85 15.61 -8.29
N HIS A 173 -1.41 15.38 -7.03
CA HIS A 173 -0.09 15.80 -6.55
C HIS A 173 1.01 14.86 -7.07
N PHE A 174 1.65 15.27 -8.14
CA PHE A 174 2.62 14.48 -8.90
C PHE A 174 4.09 14.68 -8.46
N ALA A 175 4.38 15.79 -7.80
CA ALA A 175 5.76 16.20 -7.50
C ALA A 175 6.44 15.28 -6.49
N THR A 176 5.75 14.87 -5.42
CA THR A 176 6.31 13.99 -4.37
C THR A 176 6.60 12.60 -4.92
N PHE A 177 5.66 11.99 -5.66
CA PHE A 177 5.86 10.68 -6.27
C PHE A 177 7.05 10.66 -7.24
N LYS A 178 7.18 11.69 -8.09
CA LYS A 178 8.35 11.83 -8.97
C LYS A 178 9.65 11.89 -8.16
N LEU A 179 9.71 12.77 -7.17
CA LEU A 179 10.92 13.01 -6.39
C LEU A 179 11.36 11.75 -5.63
N ASP A 180 10.42 11.12 -4.91
CA ASP A 180 10.69 9.92 -4.12
C ASP A 180 11.21 8.76 -5.00
N LEU A 181 10.59 8.54 -6.16
CA LEU A 181 11.04 7.48 -7.09
C LEU A 181 12.36 7.80 -7.78
N GLN A 182 12.67 9.08 -8.02
CA GLN A 182 13.99 9.47 -8.55
C GLN A 182 15.11 9.18 -7.55
N HIS A 183 14.88 9.39 -6.25
CA HIS A 183 15.86 9.05 -5.22
C HIS A 183 16.06 7.52 -5.13
N ILE A 184 14.98 6.74 -5.17
CA ILE A 184 15.06 5.27 -5.17
C ILE A 184 15.74 4.76 -6.44
N MET A 185 15.42 5.34 -7.60
CA MET A 185 16.08 5.04 -8.87
C MET A 185 17.59 5.20 -8.75
N GLN A 186 18.08 6.32 -8.22
CA GLN A 186 19.51 6.56 -8.00
C GLN A 186 20.11 5.54 -7.03
N ALA A 187 19.42 5.26 -5.92
CA ALA A 187 19.89 4.32 -4.90
C ALA A 187 19.96 2.86 -5.40
N THR A 188 19.19 2.52 -6.43
CA THR A 188 19.05 1.14 -6.94
C THR A 188 19.69 0.90 -8.31
N ALA A 189 20.37 1.90 -8.87
CA ALA A 189 20.96 1.84 -10.21
C ALA A 189 22.24 0.99 -10.29
N SER A 190 23.12 1.07 -9.27
CA SER A 190 24.46 0.46 -9.32
C SER A 190 24.50 -1.06 -9.57
N PRO A 191 23.54 -1.90 -9.10
CA PRO A 191 23.55 -3.33 -9.44
C PRO A 191 23.36 -3.63 -10.93
N TRP A 192 22.87 -2.67 -11.71
CA TRP A 192 22.52 -2.84 -13.12
C TRP A 192 23.58 -2.28 -14.07
N GLU A 193 24.61 -1.60 -13.55
CA GLU A 193 25.70 -1.05 -14.36
C GLU A 193 26.39 -2.18 -15.17
N GLY A 194 26.50 -1.98 -16.48
CA GLY A 194 27.09 -2.95 -17.41
C GLY A 194 26.10 -3.95 -18.01
N GLU A 195 24.84 -4.00 -17.57
CA GLU A 195 23.80 -4.80 -18.22
C GLU A 195 23.37 -4.13 -19.54
N ALA A 196 23.60 -4.78 -20.68
CA ALA A 196 23.35 -4.19 -22.01
C ALA A 196 21.89 -3.72 -22.20
N MET A 197 20.93 -4.48 -21.64
CA MET A 197 19.51 -4.13 -21.71
C MET A 197 19.15 -2.94 -20.81
N TYR A 198 19.88 -2.75 -19.70
CA TYR A 198 19.71 -1.57 -18.85
C TYR A 198 20.18 -0.30 -19.58
N GLU A 199 21.35 -0.35 -20.21
CA GLU A 199 21.87 0.77 -21.03
C GLU A 199 20.92 1.12 -22.19
N ALA A 200 20.38 0.10 -22.87
CA ALA A 200 19.40 0.29 -23.93
C ALA A 200 18.09 0.95 -23.43
N LEU A 201 17.69 0.64 -22.19
CA LEU A 201 16.50 1.22 -21.55
C LEU A 201 16.75 2.66 -21.09
N VAL A 202 17.91 2.93 -20.49
CA VAL A 202 18.36 4.29 -20.12
C VAL A 202 18.42 5.18 -21.37
N GLY A 203 18.91 4.64 -22.49
CA GLY A 203 18.97 5.35 -23.76
C GLY A 203 17.62 5.77 -24.36
N LYS A 204 16.49 5.25 -23.86
CA LYS A 204 15.14 5.68 -24.31
C LYS A 204 14.75 7.07 -23.81
N ASP A 205 15.24 7.47 -22.63
CA ASP A 205 15.02 8.81 -22.07
C ASP A 205 16.18 9.17 -21.12
N PRO A 206 17.41 9.37 -21.62
CA PRO A 206 18.62 9.42 -20.79
C PRO A 206 18.61 10.59 -19.79
N ASN A 207 17.91 11.67 -20.12
CA ASN A 207 17.87 12.89 -19.32
C ASN A 207 16.51 13.11 -18.62
N GLY A 208 15.57 12.17 -18.73
CA GLY A 208 14.21 12.36 -18.22
C GLY A 208 13.47 13.52 -18.89
N THR A 209 13.74 13.77 -20.19
CA THR A 209 13.17 14.88 -20.95
C THR A 209 11.66 14.75 -21.03
N ALA A 210 11.15 13.55 -21.35
CA ALA A 210 9.72 13.29 -21.40
C ALA A 210 9.05 13.59 -20.06
N LEU A 211 9.62 13.08 -18.95
CA LEU A 211 9.11 13.33 -17.61
C LEU A 211 9.15 14.82 -17.25
N LYS A 212 10.21 15.53 -17.61
CA LYS A 212 10.39 16.96 -17.31
C LYS A 212 9.33 17.79 -18.04
N GLU A 213 9.25 17.65 -19.36
CA GLU A 213 8.30 18.39 -20.20
C GLU A 213 6.85 18.13 -19.77
N PHE A 214 6.49 16.86 -19.57
CA PHE A 214 5.14 16.48 -19.13
C PHE A 214 4.77 17.09 -17.78
N MET A 215 5.70 17.12 -16.83
CA MET A 215 5.45 17.72 -15.51
C MET A 215 5.37 19.24 -15.57
N ASP A 216 6.13 19.88 -16.45
CA ASP A 216 6.03 21.33 -16.70
C ASP A 216 4.67 21.70 -17.30
N GLU A 217 4.19 20.91 -18.24
CA GLU A 217 2.85 21.03 -18.82
C GLU A 217 1.76 20.90 -17.74
N ARG A 218 1.81 19.83 -16.93
CA ARG A 218 0.81 19.59 -15.87
C ARG A 218 0.79 20.68 -14.81
N ARG A 219 1.95 21.28 -14.49
CA ARG A 219 2.02 22.46 -13.61
C ARG A 219 1.31 23.67 -14.21
N LYS A 220 1.43 23.91 -15.52
CA LYS A 220 0.73 25.02 -16.20
C LYS A 220 -0.78 24.81 -16.22
N VAL A 221 -1.25 23.57 -16.41
CA VAL A 221 -2.68 23.24 -16.38
C VAL A 221 -3.27 23.47 -14.99
N GLN A 222 -2.59 23.06 -13.91
CA GLN A 222 -3.07 23.30 -12.54
C GLN A 222 -3.16 24.78 -12.16
N LEU A 223 -2.30 25.62 -12.75
CA LEU A 223 -2.25 27.05 -12.45
C LEU A 223 -3.28 27.86 -13.24
N LYS A 224 -3.88 27.32 -14.31
CA LYS A 224 -5.04 27.96 -14.95
C LYS A 224 -6.25 27.66 -14.06
N PRO A 225 -6.74 28.63 -13.26
CA PRO A 225 -8.01 28.43 -12.58
C PRO A 225 -9.05 28.17 -13.67
N GLU A 226 -10.02 27.29 -13.45
CA GLU A 226 -11.20 27.27 -14.31
C GLU A 226 -11.93 28.60 -14.13
N VAL A 227 -11.55 29.61 -14.94
CA VAL A 227 -12.13 30.96 -14.93
C VAL A 227 -13.61 30.95 -15.41
N GLY A 228 -14.18 29.77 -15.71
CA GLY A 228 -15.54 29.62 -16.21
C GLY A 228 -16.63 29.37 -15.14
N LEU A 229 -16.28 29.04 -13.90
CA LEU A 229 -17.28 28.93 -12.83
C LEU A 229 -17.48 30.29 -12.18
N THR A 230 -18.30 31.14 -12.82
CA THR A 230 -18.92 32.29 -12.16
C THR A 230 -19.74 31.78 -10.99
N PHE A 231 -19.11 31.66 -9.82
CA PHE A 231 -19.82 31.47 -8.58
C PHE A 231 -20.77 32.66 -8.41
N PRO A 232 -22.09 32.43 -8.30
CA PRO A 232 -23.03 33.52 -8.08
C PRO A 232 -22.62 34.27 -6.82
N ALA A 233 -22.54 35.60 -6.93
CA ALA A 233 -22.05 36.51 -5.88
C ALA A 233 -22.94 36.55 -4.61
N SER A 234 -23.81 35.56 -4.38
CA SER A 234 -24.88 35.57 -3.38
C SER A 234 -24.48 35.05 -2.00
N PHE A 235 -23.27 34.50 -1.80
CA PHE A 235 -22.80 34.07 -0.47
C PHE A 235 -21.68 34.95 0.11
N ARG A 236 -21.87 36.27 0.11
CA ARG A 236 -21.18 37.12 1.10
C ARG A 236 -21.78 36.83 2.49
N ARG A 237 -21.30 35.79 3.17
CA ARG A 237 -21.43 35.73 4.64
C ARG A 237 -20.72 36.97 5.18
N LYS A 238 -21.49 37.91 5.75
CA LYS A 238 -20.96 38.99 6.58
C LYS A 238 -20.14 38.35 7.70
N ALA A 239 -18.82 38.33 7.55
CA ALA A 239 -17.94 38.10 8.68
C ALA A 239 -18.24 39.20 9.71
N PRO A 240 -18.50 38.86 10.98
CA PRO A 240 -18.66 39.87 12.02
C PRO A 240 -17.38 40.71 12.09
N PRO A 241 -17.49 42.04 12.27
CA PRO A 241 -16.33 42.91 12.32
C PRO A 241 -15.47 42.52 13.53
N ALA A 242 -14.24 42.08 13.24
CA ALA A 242 -13.21 41.95 14.25
C ALA A 242 -12.84 43.36 14.73
N THR A 243 -13.38 43.76 15.88
CA THR A 243 -12.90 44.91 16.65
C THR A 243 -11.54 44.56 17.23
N PHE A 244 -10.48 44.75 16.44
CA PHE A 244 -9.14 44.91 16.98
C PHE A 244 -8.92 46.41 17.21
N SER A 245 -8.98 46.81 18.48
CA SER A 245 -8.43 48.09 18.92
C SER A 245 -6.93 48.08 18.66
N ARG A 246 -6.52 48.86 17.66
CA ARG A 246 -5.13 49.17 17.35
C ARG A 246 -4.73 50.34 18.25
N GLU A 247 -4.09 50.03 19.37
CA GLU A 247 -3.30 51.01 20.10
C GLU A 247 -1.92 51.08 19.44
N ASP A 248 -1.65 52.20 18.76
CA ASP A 248 -0.34 52.53 18.23
C ASP A 248 0.60 52.83 19.42
N SER A 249 1.54 51.94 19.70
CA SER A 249 2.73 52.23 20.51
C SER A 249 3.98 52.09 19.62
N PRO A 250 4.83 53.13 19.53
CA PRO A 250 6.09 53.04 18.82
C PRO A 250 7.07 52.26 19.70
N ARG A 251 7.38 51.02 19.33
CA ARG A 251 8.39 50.21 20.01
C ARG A 251 9.69 50.24 19.23
N ASP A 252 10.63 50.91 19.86
CA ASP A 252 12.03 51.06 19.51
C ASP A 252 12.74 49.71 19.35
N GLY A 253 13.81 49.72 18.56
CA GLY A 253 14.56 48.54 18.15
C GLY A 253 15.06 47.72 19.34
N SER A 254 14.70 46.45 19.35
CA SER A 254 15.30 45.45 20.22
C SER A 254 15.41 44.15 19.44
N GLU A 255 16.65 43.86 19.05
CA GLU A 255 17.11 42.57 18.53
C GLU A 255 16.89 41.52 19.62
N SER A 256 15.68 40.99 19.69
CA SER A 256 15.31 39.93 20.63
C SER A 256 15.66 38.59 19.99
N ASP A 257 16.86 38.15 20.33
CA ASP A 257 17.33 36.77 20.29
C ASP A 257 16.22 35.84 20.82
N SER A 258 15.44 35.29 19.89
CA SER A 258 14.34 34.40 20.23
C SER A 258 14.96 33.03 20.36
N GLU A 259 15.62 32.79 21.49
CA GLU A 259 15.94 31.45 21.96
C GLU A 259 14.63 30.68 21.97
N GLN A 260 14.43 29.91 20.90
CA GLN A 260 13.33 29.00 20.75
C GLN A 260 13.58 27.93 21.81
N GLU A 261 13.05 28.17 23.02
CA GLU A 261 13.13 27.22 24.12
C GLU A 261 12.66 25.88 23.59
N ASP A 262 13.64 24.98 23.47
CA ASP A 262 13.50 23.62 23.02
C ASP A 262 12.57 22.96 24.03
N ILE A 263 11.25 23.01 23.75
CA ILE A 263 10.22 22.43 24.60
C ILE A 263 10.57 20.96 24.70
N LYS A 264 11.25 20.63 25.80
CA LYS A 264 11.74 19.32 26.20
C LYS A 264 10.52 18.42 26.25
N SER A 265 10.21 17.85 25.11
CA SER A 265 8.98 17.09 24.90
C SER A 265 9.17 15.85 25.74
N GLU A 266 8.39 15.76 26.83
CA GLU A 266 8.44 14.60 27.69
C GLU A 266 8.36 13.34 26.82
N PRO A 267 9.23 12.35 27.07
CA PRO A 267 9.29 11.15 26.26
C PRO A 267 7.89 10.56 26.21
N ARG A 268 7.27 10.59 25.03
CA ARG A 268 5.92 10.06 24.82
C ARG A 268 5.92 8.61 25.29
N GLU A 269 5.11 8.29 26.29
CA GLU A 269 4.90 6.92 26.73
C GLU A 269 4.60 6.06 25.51
N ARG A 270 5.40 5.00 25.35
CA ARG A 270 5.24 4.05 24.26
C ARG A 270 3.91 3.33 24.48
N ILE A 271 2.94 3.61 23.63
CA ILE A 271 1.62 2.97 23.65
C ILE A 271 1.81 1.48 23.35
N VAL A 272 1.42 0.63 24.29
CA VAL A 272 1.51 -0.83 24.15
C VAL A 272 0.33 -1.28 23.30
N GLN A 273 0.61 -1.81 22.10
CA GLN A 273 -0.42 -2.42 21.26
C GLN A 273 -1.01 -3.63 21.98
N THR A 274 -2.33 -3.65 22.11
CA THR A 274 -3.04 -4.80 22.69
C THR A 274 -3.42 -5.73 21.53
N PRO A 275 -3.01 -7.02 21.55
CA PRO A 275 -3.46 -7.98 20.55
C PRO A 275 -4.98 -7.93 20.43
N THR A 276 -5.49 -7.88 19.20
CA THR A 276 -6.94 -7.75 18.93
C THR A 276 -7.40 -8.99 18.17
N PRO A 277 -7.79 -10.07 18.88
CA PRO A 277 -8.24 -11.31 18.24
C PRO A 277 -9.45 -11.08 17.33
N GLY A 278 -9.49 -11.81 16.21
CA GLY A 278 -10.62 -11.77 15.27
C GLY A 278 -10.64 -10.57 14.33
N LEU A 279 -9.64 -9.68 14.40
CA LEU A 279 -9.48 -8.62 13.41
C LEU A 279 -9.23 -9.24 12.02
N PRO A 280 -9.85 -8.71 10.94
CA PRO A 280 -9.60 -9.20 9.58
C PRO A 280 -8.12 -9.22 9.27
N GLN A 281 -7.66 -10.35 8.74
CA GLN A 281 -6.28 -10.56 8.34
C GLN A 281 -6.09 -10.22 6.86
N PRO A 282 -4.83 -9.97 6.44
CA PRO A 282 -4.50 -9.85 5.03
C PRO A 282 -5.07 -10.99 4.21
N ARG A 283 -5.72 -10.66 3.08
CA ARG A 283 -6.38 -11.60 2.15
C ARG A 283 -7.69 -12.23 2.64
N ASP A 284 -8.16 -11.92 3.85
CA ASP A 284 -9.53 -12.25 4.22
C ASP A 284 -10.50 -11.60 3.23
N SER A 285 -11.58 -12.30 2.91
CA SER A 285 -12.53 -11.88 1.89
C SER A 285 -13.96 -11.81 2.44
N PHE A 286 -14.70 -10.81 1.99
CA PHE A 286 -16.01 -10.44 2.52
C PHE A 286 -17.01 -10.24 1.39
N ASP A 287 -18.28 -10.51 1.66
CA ASP A 287 -19.34 -10.30 0.66
C ASP A 287 -19.64 -8.80 0.48
N SER A 288 -19.35 -7.97 1.49
CA SER A 288 -19.52 -6.52 1.45
C SER A 288 -18.57 -5.78 2.39
N PRO A 289 -18.32 -4.47 2.19
CA PRO A 289 -17.56 -3.65 3.13
C PRO A 289 -18.21 -3.60 4.53
N GLN A 290 -19.54 -3.71 4.60
CA GLN A 290 -20.30 -3.73 5.85
C GLN A 290 -20.04 -5.01 6.64
N ALA A 291 -19.91 -6.15 5.97
CA ALA A 291 -19.56 -7.42 6.62
C ALA A 291 -18.15 -7.36 7.24
N ALA A 292 -17.19 -6.78 6.50
CA ALA A 292 -15.85 -6.50 7.03
C ALA A 292 -15.91 -5.55 8.23
N LEU A 293 -16.65 -4.44 8.12
CA LEU A 293 -16.82 -3.48 9.23
C LEU A 293 -17.41 -4.15 10.47
N ALA A 294 -18.42 -5.02 10.31
CA ALA A 294 -19.00 -5.76 11.43
C ALA A 294 -17.97 -6.64 12.14
N GLN A 295 -17.10 -7.33 11.39
CA GLN A 295 -16.00 -8.10 11.99
C GLN A 295 -14.97 -7.21 12.69
N VAL A 296 -14.59 -6.07 12.09
CA VAL A 296 -13.68 -5.10 12.73
C VAL A 296 -14.28 -4.56 14.03
N VAL A 297 -15.57 -4.26 14.06
CA VAL A 297 -16.27 -3.79 15.27
C VAL A 297 -16.27 -4.87 16.35
N LYS A 298 -16.61 -6.12 16.01
CA LYS A 298 -16.57 -7.28 16.93
C LYS A 298 -15.19 -7.43 17.58
N ALA A 299 -14.12 -7.21 16.82
CA ALA A 299 -12.75 -7.32 17.30
C ALA A 299 -12.33 -6.10 18.16
N LEU A 300 -12.59 -4.88 17.70
CA LEU A 300 -12.07 -3.66 18.33
C LEU A 300 -12.81 -3.23 19.59
N VAL A 301 -14.15 -3.33 19.61
CA VAL A 301 -14.94 -2.78 20.73
C VAL A 301 -14.61 -3.46 22.06
N PRO A 302 -14.50 -4.80 22.16
CA PRO A 302 -14.16 -5.47 23.42
C PRO A 302 -12.73 -5.21 23.91
N VAL A 303 -11.82 -4.80 23.02
CA VAL A 303 -10.39 -4.61 23.35
C VAL A 303 -10.10 -3.13 23.65
N TYR A 304 -10.58 -2.22 22.80
CA TYR A 304 -10.25 -0.79 22.88
C TYR A 304 -11.40 0.08 23.40
N GLY A 305 -12.64 -0.42 23.46
CA GLY A 305 -13.81 0.39 23.79
C GLY A 305 -14.15 1.44 22.72
N ILE A 306 -13.70 1.23 21.48
CA ILE A 306 -13.86 2.17 20.36
C ILE A 306 -14.35 1.39 19.14
N SER A 307 -15.32 1.94 18.42
CA SER A 307 -15.81 1.38 17.14
C SER A 307 -14.98 1.87 15.96
N ALA A 308 -15.11 1.18 14.83
CA ALA A 308 -14.67 1.64 13.52
C ALA A 308 -15.85 2.15 12.68
N ARG A 309 -15.53 2.68 11.49
CA ARG A 309 -16.48 3.10 10.46
C ARG A 309 -15.85 2.97 9.08
N ILE A 310 -16.68 2.94 8.04
CA ILE A 310 -16.22 3.14 6.67
C ILE A 310 -16.04 4.65 6.44
N GLU A 311 -14.82 5.09 6.12
CA GLU A 311 -14.48 6.49 5.87
C GLU A 311 -14.63 6.88 4.40
N ALA A 312 -14.20 5.99 3.51
CA ALA A 312 -14.33 6.12 2.07
C ALA A 312 -14.79 4.78 1.51
N SER A 313 -15.76 4.81 0.59
CA SER A 313 -16.17 3.65 -0.19
C SER A 313 -16.46 4.12 -1.60
N ASP A 314 -15.89 3.42 -2.57
CA ASP A 314 -16.25 3.51 -3.98
C ASP A 314 -16.67 2.12 -4.48
N GLU A 315 -16.88 1.95 -5.78
CA GLU A 315 -17.32 0.69 -6.39
C GLU A 315 -16.29 -0.44 -6.28
N SER A 316 -15.02 -0.09 -6.04
CA SER A 316 -13.87 -1.00 -6.12
C SER A 316 -13.03 -1.06 -4.85
N SER A 317 -13.22 -0.13 -3.92
CA SER A 317 -12.37 0.06 -2.75
C SER A 317 -13.13 0.65 -1.56
N ALA A 318 -12.75 0.25 -0.34
CA ALA A 318 -13.31 0.80 0.89
C ALA A 318 -12.25 0.90 1.99
N ASP A 319 -12.32 1.93 2.82
CA ASP A 319 -11.43 2.16 3.96
C ASP A 319 -12.23 2.10 5.26
N ILE A 320 -11.89 1.16 6.14
CA ILE A 320 -12.43 1.06 7.49
C ILE A 320 -11.43 1.67 8.46
N SER A 321 -11.77 2.77 9.11
CA SER A 321 -10.88 3.52 10.01
C SER A 321 -11.42 3.53 11.44
N CYS A 322 -10.52 3.64 12.42
CA CYS A 322 -10.88 3.85 13.82
C CYS A 322 -11.69 5.14 13.97
N ASN A 323 -12.71 5.20 14.85
CA ASN A 323 -13.45 6.45 15.07
C ASN A 323 -12.59 7.60 15.61
N ARG A 324 -11.39 7.31 16.15
CA ARG A 324 -10.38 8.32 16.52
C ARG A 324 -9.50 8.80 15.34
N HIS A 325 -9.76 8.33 14.13
CA HIS A 325 -9.08 8.77 12.90
C HIS A 325 -9.52 10.16 12.42
N HIS A 326 -10.53 10.77 13.05
CA HIS A 326 -11.00 12.09 12.66
C HIS A 326 -10.02 13.23 12.99
N GLN A 327 -10.07 14.29 12.19
CA GLN A 327 -9.24 15.48 12.35
C GLN A 327 -9.37 16.18 13.71
N HIS A 328 -10.53 16.14 14.37
CA HIS A 328 -10.70 16.75 15.70
C HIS A 328 -9.93 16.02 16.81
N TYR A 329 -9.45 14.80 16.58
CA TYR A 329 -8.54 14.11 17.51
C TYR A 329 -7.08 14.53 17.35
N ARG A 330 -6.73 15.28 16.29
CA ARG A 330 -5.35 15.72 16.04
C ARG A 330 -4.76 16.55 17.19
N THR A 331 -5.59 17.29 17.91
CA THR A 331 -5.20 18.13 19.06
C THR A 331 -5.33 17.43 20.40
N LYS A 332 -5.90 16.22 20.45
CA LYS A 332 -6.08 15.46 21.69
C LYS A 332 -4.81 14.64 22.01
N PRO A 333 -4.59 14.27 23.29
CA PRO A 333 -3.56 13.30 23.64
C PRO A 333 -3.72 12.00 22.81
N GLY A 334 -2.62 11.54 22.21
CA GLY A 334 -2.60 10.42 21.25
C GLY A 334 -2.81 10.83 19.78
N GLY A 335 -3.38 12.00 19.51
CA GLY A 335 -3.56 12.51 18.15
C GLY A 335 -4.62 11.76 17.33
N ARG A 336 -4.52 11.89 16.01
CA ARG A 336 -5.36 11.17 15.03
C ARG A 336 -4.92 9.71 14.99
N CYS A 337 -5.82 8.75 15.18
CA CYS A 337 -5.50 7.32 15.08
C CYS A 337 -5.17 6.90 13.65
N ASP A 338 -4.04 6.22 13.44
CA ASP A 338 -3.61 5.78 12.11
C ASP A 338 -4.13 4.39 11.71
N PHE A 339 -4.88 3.72 12.61
CA PHE A 339 -5.53 2.44 12.31
C PHE A 339 -6.48 2.56 11.13
N ARG A 340 -6.29 1.70 10.12
CA ARG A 340 -7.12 1.61 8.91
C ARG A 340 -7.03 0.21 8.30
N ILE A 341 -8.14 -0.40 7.95
CA ILE A 341 -8.20 -1.61 7.12
C ILE A 341 -8.66 -1.20 5.73
N HIS A 342 -7.85 -1.49 4.72
CA HIS A 342 -8.17 -1.23 3.33
C HIS A 342 -8.76 -2.49 2.68
N LEU A 343 -9.88 -2.32 2.00
CA LEU A 343 -10.56 -3.36 1.24
C LEU A 343 -10.51 -3.01 -0.25
N GLU A 344 -10.22 -4.00 -1.09
CA GLU A 344 -10.31 -3.91 -2.54
C GLU A 344 -11.29 -4.98 -3.06
N LEU A 345 -12.15 -4.64 -4.02
CA LEU A 345 -13.06 -5.58 -4.65
C LEU A 345 -12.29 -6.48 -5.63
N ASP A 346 -12.28 -7.77 -5.35
CA ASP A 346 -11.85 -8.80 -6.27
C ASP A 346 -12.99 -9.09 -7.25
N GLU A 347 -12.97 -8.46 -8.42
CA GLU A 347 -14.00 -8.62 -9.47
C GLU A 347 -14.26 -10.08 -9.87
N CYS A 348 -13.21 -10.88 -10.08
CA CYS A 348 -13.29 -12.30 -10.42
C CYS A 348 -14.05 -13.12 -9.38
N LEU A 349 -13.83 -12.85 -8.09
CA LEU A 349 -14.54 -13.52 -7.00
C LEU A 349 -15.82 -12.79 -6.59
N SER A 350 -16.01 -11.56 -7.07
CA SER A 350 -17.02 -10.62 -6.59
C SER A 350 -17.02 -10.48 -5.05
N ARG A 351 -15.82 -10.42 -4.45
CA ARG A 351 -15.63 -10.33 -2.98
C ARG A 351 -14.65 -9.23 -2.60
N TRP A 352 -14.87 -8.60 -1.47
CA TRP A 352 -14.02 -7.56 -0.89
C TRP A 352 -12.86 -8.19 -0.12
N ILE A 353 -11.63 -7.96 -0.54
CA ILE A 353 -10.43 -8.56 0.04
C ILE A 353 -9.64 -7.51 0.83
N VAL A 354 -9.14 -7.89 2.00
CA VAL A 354 -8.24 -7.05 2.81
C VAL A 354 -6.88 -6.91 2.11
N ASP A 355 -6.51 -5.67 1.77
CA ASP A 355 -5.20 -5.35 1.20
C ASP A 355 -4.16 -5.18 2.32
N ASP A 356 -3.18 -6.08 2.34
CA ASP A 356 -2.08 -6.10 3.31
C ASP A 356 -1.23 -4.83 3.33
N GLU A 357 -0.92 -4.30 2.14
CA GLU A 357 0.06 -3.22 1.96
C GLU A 357 -0.54 -1.85 2.33
N LEU A 358 -1.85 -1.69 2.14
CA LEU A 358 -2.56 -0.44 2.42
C LEU A 358 -3.23 -0.42 3.79
N SER A 359 -3.41 -1.59 4.41
CA SER A 359 -3.92 -1.70 5.77
C SER A 359 -2.84 -1.34 6.79
N HIS A 360 -3.26 -0.74 7.88
CA HIS A 360 -2.43 -0.34 9.01
C HIS A 360 -3.17 -0.71 10.30
N TYR A 361 -2.62 -1.69 11.02
CA TYR A 361 -3.30 -2.33 12.15
C TYR A 361 -2.94 -1.71 13.51
N GLU A 362 -2.04 -0.73 13.56
CA GLU A 362 -1.59 -0.13 14.82
C GLU A 362 -2.51 1.00 15.30
N HIS A 363 -2.81 1.01 16.59
CA HIS A 363 -3.52 2.09 17.26
C HIS A 363 -2.55 2.98 18.04
N ASN A 364 -2.53 4.29 17.79
CA ASN A 364 -1.74 5.23 18.59
C ASN A 364 -2.50 5.78 19.82
N HIS A 365 -3.39 4.98 20.40
CA HIS A 365 -4.09 5.28 21.65
C HIS A 365 -4.26 4.02 22.48
N ASN A 366 -4.24 4.17 23.81
CA ASN A 366 -4.54 3.07 24.73
C ASN A 366 -6.03 2.67 24.65
N PRO A 367 -6.39 1.47 25.13
CA PRO A 367 -7.78 1.10 25.41
C PRO A 367 -8.50 2.12 26.31
N ASP A 368 -9.83 2.22 26.19
CA ASP A 368 -10.62 3.06 27.11
C ASP A 368 -10.41 2.61 28.56
N PRO A 369 -10.07 3.49 29.51
CA PRO A 369 -9.82 3.09 30.90
C PRO A 369 -10.98 2.30 31.54
N ARG A 370 -12.22 2.51 31.08
CA ARG A 370 -13.38 1.77 31.56
C ARG A 370 -13.35 0.30 31.12
N ILE A 371 -12.86 0.00 29.92
CA ILE A 371 -12.72 -1.39 29.44
C ILE A 371 -11.58 -2.12 30.14
N VAL A 372 -10.51 -1.40 30.50
CA VAL A 372 -9.41 -1.94 31.30
C VAL A 372 -9.87 -2.26 32.72
N LYS A 373 -10.71 -1.39 33.31
CA LYS A 373 -11.27 -1.58 34.64
C LYS A 373 -12.35 -2.67 34.69
N ASP A 374 -13.18 -2.73 33.66
CA ASP A 374 -14.28 -3.68 33.53
C ASP A 374 -14.33 -4.20 32.07
N PRO A 375 -13.78 -5.41 31.80
CA PRO A 375 -13.80 -6.00 30.47
C PRO A 375 -15.20 -6.30 29.92
N THR A 376 -16.25 -6.24 30.74
CA THR A 376 -17.64 -6.38 30.30
C THR A 376 -18.28 -5.05 29.91
N TRP A 377 -17.66 -3.92 30.28
CA TRP A 377 -18.12 -2.60 29.89
C TRP A 377 -18.11 -2.44 28.36
N ARG A 378 -19.18 -1.85 27.82
CA ARG A 378 -19.30 -1.52 26.39
C ARG A 378 -19.68 -0.05 26.23
N PRO A 379 -19.10 0.67 25.25
CA PRO A 379 -19.52 2.03 24.94
C PRO A 379 -20.96 2.04 24.42
N THR A 380 -21.65 3.17 24.52
CA THR A 380 -22.91 3.39 23.81
C THR A 380 -22.65 3.42 22.31
N ILE A 381 -23.22 2.48 21.57
CA ILE A 381 -23.03 2.34 20.12
C ILE A 381 -24.31 2.78 19.40
N ARG A 382 -24.20 3.83 18.60
CA ARG A 382 -25.32 4.40 17.84
C ARG A 382 -25.53 3.76 16.46
N MET A 383 -24.48 3.17 15.90
CA MET A 383 -24.53 2.56 14.56
C MET A 383 -25.17 1.18 14.65
N GLN A 384 -26.32 0.98 13.99
CA GLN A 384 -27.10 -0.27 14.09
C GLN A 384 -26.27 -1.50 13.72
N LEU A 385 -25.56 -1.47 12.59
CA LEU A 385 -24.64 -2.54 12.18
C LEU A 385 -23.65 -2.96 13.28
N ALA A 386 -23.14 -2.01 14.06
CA ALA A 386 -22.23 -2.32 15.16
C ALA A 386 -22.96 -2.92 16.36
N ARG A 387 -24.20 -2.50 16.64
CA ARG A 387 -25.04 -3.11 17.68
C ARG A 387 -25.35 -4.55 17.33
N ASP A 388 -25.80 -4.79 16.10
CA ASP A 388 -26.11 -6.13 15.56
C ASP A 388 -24.87 -7.03 15.62
N ALA A 389 -23.71 -6.50 15.18
CA ALA A 389 -22.46 -7.22 15.23
C ALA A 389 -22.06 -7.60 16.67
N LEU A 390 -22.40 -6.79 17.67
CA LEU A 390 -22.07 -7.06 19.07
C LEU A 390 -23.17 -7.83 19.82
N GLY A 391 -24.26 -8.20 19.16
CA GLY A 391 -25.42 -8.85 19.80
C GLY A 391 -26.07 -7.96 20.86
N MET A 392 -26.00 -6.64 20.70
CA MET A 392 -26.69 -5.70 21.58
C MET A 392 -28.14 -5.60 21.09
N GLU A 393 -29.10 -6.01 21.92
CA GLU A 393 -30.53 -5.93 21.59
C GLU A 393 -30.88 -4.54 21.07
N GLU A 394 -31.73 -4.50 20.04
CA GLU A 394 -32.35 -3.26 19.60
C GLU A 394 -33.08 -2.68 20.81
N SER A 395 -32.68 -1.48 21.20
CA SER A 395 -33.42 -0.74 22.21
C SER A 395 -34.72 -0.33 21.55
N SER A 396 -35.71 -1.21 21.64
CA SER A 396 -37.07 -1.10 21.10
C SER A 396 -37.86 0.07 21.71
N GLU A 397 -37.20 0.95 22.48
CA GLU A 397 -37.82 1.95 23.35
C GLU A 397 -37.21 3.34 23.18
N ALA A 398 -37.05 3.78 21.93
CA ALA A 398 -37.18 5.20 21.63
C ALA A 398 -38.38 5.37 20.69
N SER A 399 -39.55 5.09 21.27
CA SER A 399 -40.80 5.74 20.88
C SER A 399 -40.45 7.18 20.53
N GLU A 400 -40.64 7.51 19.26
CA GLU A 400 -40.80 8.85 18.74
C GLU A 400 -41.87 9.53 19.59
N THR A 401 -41.47 10.05 20.75
CA THR A 401 -42.21 11.09 21.42
C THR A 401 -41.80 12.34 20.64
N GLU A 402 -42.32 12.43 19.42
CA GLU A 402 -42.53 13.70 18.78
C GLU A 402 -43.25 14.55 19.83
N THR A 403 -42.52 15.50 20.40
CA THR A 403 -43.10 16.72 20.96
C THR A 403 -43.83 17.44 19.83
N SER A 404 -44.98 16.88 19.46
CA SER A 404 -46.12 17.56 18.85
C SER A 404 -46.62 18.56 19.89
N GLY A 405 -45.97 19.71 19.95
CA GLY A 405 -46.50 20.89 20.61
C GLY A 405 -47.55 21.55 19.73
N ASP A 406 -48.67 20.85 19.51
CA ASP A 406 -49.95 21.47 19.13
C ASP A 406 -50.60 21.98 20.43
N GLU A 407 -50.25 23.20 20.82
CA GLU A 407 -51.13 24.02 21.66
C GLU A 407 -52.16 24.70 20.75
N GLU A 408 -53.33 24.08 20.60
CA GLU A 408 -54.53 24.78 20.11
C GLU A 408 -55.64 24.80 21.18
N ASN A 409 -56.14 26.03 21.40
CA ASN A 409 -57.46 26.39 21.93
C ASN A 409 -57.78 26.22 23.43
N GLN A 410 -57.49 27.27 24.19
CA GLN A 410 -58.51 27.87 25.06
C GLN A 410 -58.99 29.22 24.52
N VAL A 411 -60.24 29.19 24.06
CA VAL A 411 -61.09 30.32 23.70
C VAL A 411 -61.29 31.25 24.90
N LYS A 412 -60.89 32.52 24.78
CA LYS A 412 -61.52 33.64 25.51
C LYS A 412 -61.35 34.96 24.76
N GLN A 413 -62.43 35.30 24.04
CA GLN A 413 -63.00 36.62 23.75
C GLN A 413 -62.10 37.87 23.65
N SER A 414 -62.14 38.50 22.48
CA SER A 414 -61.70 39.88 22.19
C SER A 414 -62.48 40.95 22.98
N PRO A 415 -61.98 42.21 23.06
CA PRO A 415 -62.34 43.18 22.01
C PRO A 415 -61.25 44.22 21.59
N LEU A 416 -61.15 44.43 20.27
CA LEU A 416 -61.05 45.69 19.50
C LEU A 416 -59.88 46.72 19.70
N PRO A 417 -59.61 47.61 18.69
CA PRO A 417 -58.29 47.75 18.08
C PRO A 417 -57.74 49.19 18.10
N LYS A 418 -56.44 49.37 17.80
CA LYS A 418 -55.89 50.68 17.38
C LYS A 418 -54.96 50.58 16.17
N LYS A 419 -55.49 51.13 15.06
CA LYS A 419 -54.81 51.69 13.88
C LYS A 419 -53.45 52.34 14.21
N ARG A 420 -52.44 52.09 13.36
CA ARG A 420 -51.63 53.19 12.82
C ARG A 420 -51.02 52.86 11.46
N VAL A 421 -51.55 53.55 10.45
CA VAL A 421 -51.01 53.76 9.11
C VAL A 421 -49.97 54.89 9.17
N LYS A 422 -48.82 54.77 8.49
CA LYS A 422 -48.04 55.88 7.91
C LYS A 422 -46.91 55.31 7.02
N ALA A 423 -47.07 55.26 5.71
CA ALA A 423 -46.88 56.33 4.70
C ALA A 423 -45.41 56.52 4.27
N VAL A 424 -45.18 56.16 3.00
CA VAL A 424 -44.10 56.61 2.09
C VAL A 424 -44.16 58.14 1.93
N PRO A 425 -43.02 58.85 1.79
CA PRO A 425 -42.81 59.73 0.62
C PRO A 425 -41.28 59.89 0.27
N PRO A 426 -40.84 60.80 -0.63
CA PRO A 426 -40.22 60.43 -1.90
C PRO A 426 -38.79 60.98 -2.09
N THR A 427 -38.21 60.60 -3.21
CA THR A 427 -37.04 61.16 -3.91
C THR A 427 -36.88 62.68 -3.77
N PRO A 428 -35.63 63.17 -3.70
CA PRO A 428 -35.26 64.23 -4.63
C PRO A 428 -33.92 64.00 -5.34
N THR A 429 -33.97 64.27 -6.63
CA THR A 429 -32.87 64.44 -7.57
C THR A 429 -32.01 65.65 -7.20
N ALA A 430 -30.69 65.50 -7.19
CA ALA A 430 -29.78 66.64 -7.33
C ALA A 430 -28.49 66.28 -8.08
N ARG A 431 -28.19 67.18 -9.02
CA ARG A 431 -27.05 67.28 -9.95
C ARG A 431 -25.69 67.46 -9.25
N ARG A 432 -24.65 67.32 -10.11
CA ARG A 432 -23.29 67.93 -10.02
C ARG A 432 -22.34 67.18 -9.08
N SER A 433 -21.07 66.92 -9.36
CA SER A 433 -20.12 67.52 -10.31
C SER A 433 -18.98 66.55 -10.63
N SER A 434 -18.41 66.76 -11.81
CA SER A 434 -17.09 66.35 -12.25
C SER A 434 -15.97 66.55 -11.20
N SER A 435 -15.15 65.53 -11.01
CA SER A 435 -13.74 65.66 -10.60
C SER A 435 -13.00 64.43 -11.10
N GLY A 436 -12.19 64.60 -12.14
CA GLY A 436 -11.28 63.57 -12.60
C GLY A 436 -10.17 63.35 -11.58
N ILE A 437 -9.83 62.09 -11.34
CA ILE A 437 -8.50 61.69 -10.89
C ILE A 437 -8.12 60.46 -11.71
N THR A 438 -7.25 60.71 -12.68
CA THR A 438 -6.41 59.75 -13.38
C THR A 438 -5.71 58.84 -12.37
N ARG A 439 -5.90 57.52 -12.50
CA ARG A 439 -5.15 56.52 -11.75
C ARG A 439 -4.24 55.76 -12.73
N PRO A 440 -2.93 55.71 -12.48
CA PRO A 440 -1.97 55.26 -13.49
C PRO A 440 -1.96 53.74 -13.65
N LEU A 441 -1.77 53.36 -14.91
CA LEU A 441 -1.44 52.03 -15.40
C LEU A 441 -0.10 51.59 -14.76
N ALA A 442 -0.16 50.63 -13.85
CA ALA A 442 1.04 49.98 -13.32
C ALA A 442 1.41 48.80 -14.23
N THR A 443 2.46 49.02 -15.01
CA THR A 443 3.24 48.02 -15.74
C THR A 443 3.75 46.95 -14.77
N PRO A 444 3.66 45.64 -15.09
CA PRO A 444 4.36 44.63 -14.32
C PRO A 444 5.85 44.68 -14.69
N THR A 445 6.67 45.22 -13.79
CA THR A 445 8.13 45.11 -13.86
C THR A 445 8.53 43.65 -13.73
N SER A 446 9.14 43.10 -14.76
CA SER A 446 9.74 41.78 -14.75
C SER A 446 10.97 41.78 -13.84
N LEU A 447 10.86 41.13 -12.69
CA LEU A 447 12.02 40.66 -11.92
C LEU A 447 12.33 39.23 -12.37
N PHE A 448 12.94 39.12 -13.55
CA PHE A 448 13.84 38.01 -13.83
C PHE A 448 15.18 38.39 -13.21
N ASP A 449 15.43 37.87 -12.01
CA ASP A 449 16.78 37.82 -11.49
C ASP A 449 17.25 36.37 -11.48
N SER A 450 18.44 36.19 -12.03
CA SER A 450 19.03 34.91 -12.39
C SER A 450 19.47 34.17 -11.12
N PHE A 451 18.78 33.08 -10.77
CA PHE A 451 19.38 32.08 -9.88
C PHE A 451 20.35 31.22 -10.70
N ALA A 452 21.54 31.80 -10.94
CA ALA A 452 22.71 31.03 -11.26
C ALA A 452 23.00 30.08 -10.09
N SER A 453 23.10 28.81 -10.42
CA SER A 453 23.46 27.68 -9.57
C SER A 453 24.68 28.01 -8.68
N ARG A 454 24.46 28.18 -7.38
CA ARG A 454 25.56 28.09 -6.40
C ARG A 454 25.86 26.60 -6.15
N PRO A 455 27.11 26.14 -6.36
CA PRO A 455 27.50 24.81 -5.95
C PRO A 455 27.53 24.73 -4.41
N VAL A 456 26.83 23.75 -3.86
CA VAL A 456 26.97 23.35 -2.46
C VAL A 456 28.29 22.60 -2.34
N SER A 457 29.32 23.28 -1.84
CA SER A 457 30.59 22.66 -1.47
C SER A 457 30.41 21.85 -0.19
N PHE A 458 30.54 20.52 -0.31
CA PHE A 458 30.70 19.64 0.85
C PHE A 458 32.12 19.80 1.43
N PRO A 459 32.30 19.72 2.76
CA PRO A 459 33.64 19.66 3.35
C PRO A 459 34.33 18.38 2.92
N GLN A 460 35.39 18.52 2.12
CA GLN A 460 36.28 17.43 1.74
C GLN A 460 36.97 16.88 3.00
N LEU A 461 36.71 15.61 3.30
CA LEU A 461 37.56 14.83 4.19
C LEU A 461 38.92 14.67 3.52
N THR A 462 39.95 15.13 4.21
CA THR A 462 41.36 15.03 3.82
C THR A 462 41.79 13.58 3.62
N PRO A 463 42.44 13.23 2.49
CA PRO A 463 43.05 11.91 2.33
C PRO A 463 44.34 11.83 3.16
N LEU A 464 44.49 10.74 3.91
CA LEU A 464 45.73 10.38 4.58
C LEU A 464 46.82 10.09 3.55
N THR A 465 47.91 10.82 3.72
CA THR A 465 49.21 10.74 3.04
C THR A 465 49.80 9.33 3.06
N PRO A 466 50.16 8.73 1.92
CA PRO A 466 51.07 7.58 1.91
C PRO A 466 52.53 8.04 1.89
N THR A 467 53.29 7.53 2.86
CA THR A 467 54.73 7.68 3.03
C THR A 467 55.50 6.99 1.89
N PRO A 468 56.60 7.56 1.36
CA PRO A 468 57.42 6.92 0.34
C PRO A 468 58.56 6.12 0.97
N SER A 469 58.87 4.93 0.46
CA SER A 469 60.23 4.36 0.58
C SER A 469 60.50 3.18 -0.36
N LEU A 470 61.43 3.43 -1.29
CA LEU A 470 62.55 2.59 -1.74
C LEU A 470 62.29 1.20 -2.38
N SER A 471 62.54 1.16 -3.70
CA SER A 471 63.14 0.06 -4.50
C SER A 471 64.47 -0.47 -3.87
N PRO A 472 65.17 -1.53 -4.36
CA PRO A 472 65.01 -2.26 -5.64
C PRO A 472 65.23 -3.80 -5.59
N SER A 473 64.82 -4.54 -6.64
CA SER A 473 65.56 -5.75 -7.05
C SER A 473 65.25 -6.20 -8.49
N ALA A 474 66.19 -5.88 -9.38
CA ALA A 474 66.87 -6.78 -10.33
C ALA A 474 66.16 -8.02 -10.94
N TYR A 475 65.91 -7.91 -12.25
CA TYR A 475 66.16 -8.89 -13.35
C TYR A 475 65.43 -10.27 -13.38
N PRO A 476 65.37 -10.96 -14.55
CA PRO A 476 65.44 -10.49 -15.94
C PRO A 476 64.31 -11.02 -16.84
N ALA A 477 64.25 -10.41 -18.01
CA ALA A 477 63.43 -10.79 -19.16
C ALA A 477 63.84 -12.12 -19.81
N GLY A 478 62.84 -12.79 -20.39
CA GLY A 478 62.97 -13.69 -21.54
C GLY A 478 62.18 -15.00 -21.42
N PRO A 479 61.86 -15.69 -22.53
CA PRO A 479 61.48 -15.16 -23.84
C PRO A 479 60.16 -15.77 -24.35
N SER A 480 59.60 -15.10 -25.34
CA SER A 480 58.54 -15.55 -26.24
C SER A 480 58.83 -16.91 -26.89
N ARG A 481 57.84 -17.80 -26.86
CA ARG A 481 57.70 -18.90 -27.82
C ARG A 481 56.26 -18.95 -28.37
N PRO A 482 56.08 -19.01 -29.70
CA PRO A 482 54.82 -19.37 -30.33
C PRO A 482 54.73 -20.90 -30.43
N PHE A 483 53.51 -21.45 -30.49
CA PHE A 483 53.09 -22.41 -31.53
C PHE A 483 51.70 -22.99 -31.24
N ASN A 484 50.96 -23.13 -32.33
CA ASN A 484 49.71 -23.85 -32.50
C ASN A 484 49.72 -25.24 -31.83
N ALA A 485 48.65 -25.53 -31.08
CA ALA A 485 48.15 -26.90 -30.94
C ALA A 485 46.63 -26.85 -30.74
N LEU A 486 45.89 -27.42 -31.70
CA LEU A 486 44.48 -27.76 -31.56
C LEU A 486 44.28 -28.66 -30.33
N PRO A 487 43.21 -28.49 -29.54
CA PRO A 487 42.89 -29.42 -28.48
C PRO A 487 42.51 -30.80 -29.05
N PRO A 488 42.87 -31.90 -28.36
CA PRO A 488 42.47 -33.25 -28.77
C PRO A 488 40.94 -33.41 -28.73
N PRO A 489 40.36 -34.29 -29.57
CA PRO A 489 38.92 -34.53 -29.57
C PRO A 489 38.49 -35.12 -28.21
N LEU A 490 37.45 -34.53 -27.65
CA LEU A 490 36.78 -35.02 -26.46
C LEU A 490 36.31 -36.47 -26.67
N PRO A 491 36.35 -37.33 -25.63
CA PRO A 491 35.81 -38.68 -25.73
C PRO A 491 34.31 -38.62 -26.04
N VAL A 492 33.94 -39.26 -27.14
CA VAL A 492 32.54 -39.49 -27.53
C VAL A 492 31.89 -40.34 -26.46
N PHE A 493 31.08 -39.72 -25.61
CA PHE A 493 30.10 -40.45 -24.81
C PHE A 493 29.02 -40.96 -25.76
N THR A 494 29.11 -42.24 -26.12
CA THR A 494 27.98 -42.97 -26.69
C THR A 494 26.86 -42.98 -25.67
N LEU A 495 25.86 -42.11 -25.88
CA LEU A 495 24.56 -42.18 -25.22
C LEU A 495 24.00 -43.60 -25.43
N PRO A 496 23.65 -44.33 -24.37
CA PRO A 496 22.92 -45.57 -24.52
C PRO A 496 21.56 -45.24 -25.13
N THR A 497 21.29 -45.89 -26.25
CA THR A 497 20.00 -45.94 -26.95
C THR A 497 18.86 -46.11 -25.93
N PRO A 498 17.75 -45.36 -26.03
CA PRO A 498 16.63 -45.50 -25.11
C PRO A 498 16.03 -46.88 -25.31
N ARG A 499 16.43 -47.82 -24.45
CA ARG A 499 15.81 -49.12 -24.33
C ARG A 499 14.39 -48.87 -23.85
N GLN A 500 13.43 -49.18 -24.72
CA GLN A 500 11.99 -49.11 -24.45
C GLN A 500 11.70 -49.67 -23.06
N SER A 501 11.43 -48.76 -22.13
CA SER A 501 10.97 -49.09 -20.79
C SER A 501 9.59 -49.73 -20.94
N ALA A 502 9.47 -50.95 -20.46
CA ALA A 502 8.20 -51.58 -20.12
C ALA A 502 7.32 -50.59 -19.32
N PRO A 503 5.98 -50.65 -19.47
CA PRO A 503 5.09 -49.69 -18.86
C PRO A 503 5.32 -49.66 -17.34
N ARG A 504 5.75 -48.51 -16.84
CA ARG A 504 5.77 -48.23 -15.40
C ARG A 504 4.33 -48.38 -14.92
N HIS A 505 4.09 -49.44 -14.16
CA HIS A 505 2.93 -49.56 -13.29
C HIS A 505 2.96 -48.31 -12.40
N VAL A 506 2.06 -47.37 -12.68
CA VAL A 506 1.80 -46.22 -11.81
C VAL A 506 1.27 -46.82 -10.52
N SER A 507 2.11 -46.84 -9.49
CA SER A 507 1.69 -47.11 -8.13
C SER A 507 0.52 -46.19 -7.83
N GLN A 508 -0.58 -46.78 -7.37
CA GLN A 508 -1.75 -46.04 -6.89
C GLN A 508 -1.30 -44.85 -6.02
N PRO A 509 -1.98 -43.70 -6.10
CA PRO A 509 -1.78 -42.65 -5.12
C PRO A 509 -2.06 -43.26 -3.76
N HIS A 510 -1.00 -43.48 -2.97
CA HIS A 510 -1.15 -43.70 -1.55
C HIS A 510 -1.98 -42.53 -1.05
N THR A 511 -3.17 -42.83 -0.52
CA THR A 511 -3.91 -41.89 0.31
C THR A 511 -2.89 -41.31 1.26
N ALA A 512 -2.52 -40.05 1.09
CA ALA A 512 -1.54 -39.41 1.93
C ALA A 512 -2.05 -39.56 3.35
N ASP A 513 -1.36 -40.36 4.16
CA ASP A 513 -1.68 -40.53 5.56
C ASP A 513 -1.70 -39.13 6.16
N VAL A 514 -2.90 -38.68 6.48
CA VAL A 514 -3.11 -37.36 7.08
C VAL A 514 -2.52 -37.46 8.47
N ILE A 515 -1.25 -37.05 8.60
CA ILE A 515 -0.57 -36.97 9.89
C ILE A 515 -1.41 -36.05 10.78
N SER A 516 -1.82 -36.55 11.94
CA SER A 516 -2.54 -35.76 12.93
C SER A 516 -1.73 -34.48 13.23
N PRO A 517 -2.36 -33.30 13.29
CA PRO A 517 -1.66 -32.06 13.66
C PRO A 517 -0.87 -32.20 14.97
N VAL A 518 -1.38 -32.99 15.92
CA VAL A 518 -0.69 -33.26 17.19
C VAL A 518 0.59 -34.08 16.98
N ASP A 519 0.56 -35.09 16.10
CA ASP A 519 1.73 -35.91 15.79
C ASP A 519 2.78 -35.14 15.00
N LEU A 520 2.34 -34.22 14.13
CA LEU A 520 3.22 -33.28 13.42
C LEU A 520 3.96 -32.37 14.40
N VAL A 521 3.22 -31.71 15.30
CA VAL A 521 3.82 -30.84 16.33
C VAL A 521 4.69 -31.64 17.30
N ALA A 522 4.26 -32.82 17.72
CA ALA A 522 5.04 -33.69 18.60
C ALA A 522 6.35 -34.12 17.95
N SER A 523 6.35 -34.43 16.65
CA SER A 523 7.56 -34.78 15.89
C SER A 523 8.52 -33.58 15.77
N PHE A 524 7.98 -32.39 15.53
CA PHE A 524 8.76 -31.15 15.52
C PHE A 524 9.40 -30.85 16.89
N LEU A 525 8.65 -31.01 17.98
CA LEU A 525 9.16 -30.82 19.34
C LEU A 525 10.14 -31.92 19.72
N ALA A 526 9.95 -33.16 19.28
CA ALA A 526 10.93 -34.23 19.49
C ALA A 526 12.29 -33.89 18.86
N ALA A 527 12.30 -33.20 17.71
CA ALA A 527 13.52 -32.79 17.04
C ALA A 527 14.20 -31.57 17.67
N THR A 528 13.43 -30.61 18.19
CA THR A 528 13.96 -29.31 18.66
C THR A 528 14.03 -29.19 20.18
N HIS A 529 13.03 -29.70 20.90
CA HIS A 529 12.85 -29.57 22.34
C HIS A 529 12.22 -30.85 22.95
N PRO A 530 12.96 -31.98 23.05
CA PRO A 530 12.40 -33.27 23.44
C PRO A 530 11.66 -33.26 24.78
N SER A 531 12.12 -32.47 25.75
CA SER A 531 11.48 -32.32 27.07
C SER A 531 10.09 -31.66 27.03
N ARG A 532 9.74 -31.01 25.91
CA ARG A 532 8.50 -30.25 25.72
C ARG A 532 7.47 -30.93 24.84
N MET A 533 7.69 -32.19 24.43
CA MET A 533 6.74 -32.92 23.57
C MET A 533 5.32 -32.97 24.15
N HIS A 534 5.17 -32.98 25.48
CA HIS A 534 3.87 -32.95 26.15
C HIS A 534 3.04 -31.68 25.87
N LEU A 535 3.65 -30.61 25.36
CA LEU A 535 2.97 -29.38 24.97
C LEU A 535 2.37 -29.44 23.55
N ALA A 536 2.58 -30.52 22.80
CA ALA A 536 2.13 -30.62 21.41
C ALA A 536 0.62 -30.37 21.22
N PRO A 537 -0.30 -30.97 22.02
CA PRO A 537 -1.72 -30.69 21.87
C PRO A 537 -2.06 -29.21 22.11
N ALA A 538 -1.45 -28.61 23.13
CA ALA A 538 -1.68 -27.22 23.51
C ALA A 538 -1.13 -26.23 22.46
N LEU A 539 -0.05 -26.58 21.78
CA LEU A 539 0.46 -25.80 20.65
C LEU A 539 -0.41 -25.91 19.41
N VAL A 540 -1.02 -27.07 19.16
CA VAL A 540 -2.05 -27.22 18.11
C VAL A 540 -3.24 -26.32 18.42
N ASP A 541 -3.72 -26.33 19.66
CA ASP A 541 -4.82 -25.45 20.12
C ASP A 541 -4.46 -23.96 19.97
N ALA A 542 -3.20 -23.60 20.23
CA ALA A 542 -2.66 -22.26 20.01
C ALA A 542 -2.48 -21.86 18.52
N GLY A 543 -2.83 -22.73 17.57
CA GLY A 543 -2.76 -22.48 16.13
C GLY A 543 -1.46 -22.92 15.45
N PHE A 544 -0.56 -23.63 16.15
CA PHE A 544 0.70 -24.14 15.58
C PHE A 544 0.57 -25.55 14.97
N GLY A 545 -0.63 -25.94 14.54
CA GLY A 545 -0.90 -27.29 14.00
C GLY A 545 -0.50 -27.52 12.54
N THR A 546 0.03 -26.52 11.84
CA THR A 546 0.43 -26.62 10.42
C THR A 546 1.94 -26.52 10.25
N VAL A 547 2.45 -27.01 9.12
CA VAL A 547 3.89 -26.97 8.79
C VAL A 547 4.38 -25.53 8.70
N GLU A 548 3.59 -24.63 8.13
CA GLU A 548 3.92 -23.21 7.99
C GLU A 548 4.02 -22.51 9.35
N ALA A 549 3.09 -22.80 10.25
CA ALA A 549 3.10 -22.23 11.60
C ALA A 549 4.31 -22.73 12.41
N LEU A 550 4.66 -24.02 12.26
CA LEU A 550 5.86 -24.60 12.89
C LEU A 550 7.16 -24.04 12.28
N ALA A 551 7.20 -23.80 10.97
CA ALA A 551 8.35 -23.18 10.32
C ALA A 551 8.54 -21.73 10.79
N PHE A 552 7.46 -20.95 10.91
CA PHE A 552 7.52 -19.61 11.49
C PHE A 552 7.98 -19.65 12.95
N PHE A 553 7.42 -20.57 13.75
CA PHE A 553 7.77 -20.75 15.15
C PHE A 553 9.25 -21.09 15.33
N GLY A 554 9.77 -22.06 14.56
CA GLY A 554 11.15 -22.53 14.68
C GLY A 554 12.21 -21.65 14.02
N CYS A 555 11.88 -21.01 12.89
CA CYS A 555 12.87 -20.31 12.07
C CYS A 555 12.73 -18.78 12.09
N SER A 556 11.55 -18.24 12.37
CA SER A 556 11.31 -16.78 12.30
C SER A 556 11.27 -16.11 13.67
N LEU A 557 10.90 -16.84 14.73
CA LEU A 557 10.94 -16.31 16.08
C LEU A 557 12.35 -16.40 16.68
N ALA A 558 12.79 -15.32 17.33
CA ALA A 558 13.99 -15.33 18.14
C ALA A 558 13.84 -16.35 19.30
N PRO A 559 14.92 -17.00 19.77
CA PRO A 559 14.85 -18.02 20.82
C PRO A 559 14.12 -17.55 22.09
N GLN A 560 14.28 -16.28 22.47
CA GLN A 560 13.59 -15.67 23.62
C GLN A 560 12.07 -15.58 23.42
N ALA A 561 11.62 -15.32 22.18
CA ALA A 561 10.21 -15.30 21.84
C ALA A 561 9.62 -16.71 21.81
N GLN A 562 10.38 -17.71 21.33
CA GLN A 562 9.98 -19.12 21.40
C GLN A 562 9.78 -19.56 22.85
N GLU A 563 10.72 -19.22 23.74
CA GLU A 563 10.62 -19.49 25.18
C GLU A 563 9.41 -18.81 25.83
N ALA A 564 9.11 -17.57 25.46
CA ALA A 564 7.93 -16.87 25.96
C ALA A 564 6.62 -17.58 25.57
N VAL A 565 6.54 -18.07 24.33
CA VAL A 565 5.38 -18.87 23.86
C VAL A 565 5.29 -20.19 24.63
N PHE A 566 6.40 -20.91 24.80
CA PHE A 566 6.40 -22.15 25.59
C PHE A 566 5.96 -21.92 27.05
N ALA A 567 6.49 -20.87 27.69
CA ALA A 567 6.15 -20.52 29.05
C ALA A 567 4.65 -20.16 29.19
N GLU A 568 4.10 -19.42 28.24
CA GLU A 568 2.69 -19.05 28.25
C GLU A 568 1.77 -20.26 28.01
N VAL A 569 2.10 -21.11 27.03
CA VAL A 569 1.35 -22.35 26.76
C VAL A 569 1.36 -23.27 27.99
N GLN A 570 2.53 -23.44 28.61
CA GLN A 570 2.67 -24.25 29.82
C GLN A 570 1.92 -23.66 31.02
N ARG A 571 1.95 -22.33 31.18
CA ARG A 571 1.20 -21.63 32.22
C ARG A 571 -0.31 -21.83 32.07
N ARG A 572 -0.84 -21.70 30.85
CA ARG A 572 -2.27 -21.95 30.57
C ARG A 572 -2.67 -23.40 30.84
N LEU A 573 -1.82 -24.35 30.45
CA LEU A 573 -2.03 -25.77 30.72
C LEU A 573 -2.12 -26.05 32.23
N MET A 574 -1.20 -25.48 33.04
CA MET A 574 -1.22 -25.62 34.50
C MET A 574 -2.48 -25.01 35.15
N LEU A 575 -3.03 -23.96 34.54
CA LEU A 575 -4.26 -23.31 35.01
C LEU A 575 -5.53 -24.01 34.52
N GLY A 576 -5.43 -25.10 33.77
CA GLY A 576 -6.57 -25.77 33.15
C GLY A 576 -7.31 -24.90 32.12
N MET A 577 -6.65 -23.85 31.62
CA MET A 577 -7.21 -22.98 30.59
C MET A 577 -7.07 -23.67 29.22
N LYS A 578 -8.13 -23.60 28.42
CA LYS A 578 -8.03 -23.94 27.00
C LYS A 578 -7.07 -22.95 26.34
N VAL A 579 -6.05 -23.48 25.66
CA VAL A 579 -4.94 -22.67 25.13
C VAL A 579 -5.39 -21.84 23.93
#